data_AF-A0A7X7D6L2-F1
#
_entry.id   AF-A0A7X7D6L2-F1
#
_cell.length_a   1.000
_cell.length_b   1.000
_cell.length_c   1.000
_cell.angle_alpha   90.00
_cell.angle_beta   90.00
_cell.angle_gamma   90.00
#
_symmetry.space_group_name_H-M   'P 1'
#
loop_
_entity.id
_entity.type
_entity.pdbx_description
1 polymer ?
#
loop_
_entity_poly.entity_id
_entity_poly.type
_entity_poly.pdbx_seq_one_letter_code
_entity_poly.pdbx_strand_id
1 'polypeptide(L)' 'MTHHITPDPTEEEVAAILAAIQVATPGAAGSSAEADVPRWRWSGRWWSKPIPARRVRPW' A
#
# COMPACT_ATOMS: atom_id res chain seq x y z
N MET A 1 16.98 1.44 -17.10
CA MET A 1 16.08 2.58 -17.30
C MET A 1 16.18 3.43 -16.05
N THR A 2 16.91 4.54 -16.11
CA THR A 2 17.14 5.40 -14.94
C THR A 2 16.07 6.47 -14.93
N HIS A 3 15.23 6.50 -13.90
CA HIS A 3 14.21 7.53 -13.74
C HIS A 3 14.84 8.74 -13.05
N HIS A 4 14.77 9.90 -13.71
CA HIS A 4 15.20 11.18 -13.15
C HIS A 4 13.97 11.90 -12.60
N ILE A 5 14.01 12.30 -11.33
CA ILE A 5 12.95 13.05 -10.67
C ILE A 5 13.44 14.49 -10.55
N THR A 6 12.63 15.45 -11.00
CA THR A 6 12.98 16.89 -10.99
C THR A 6 11.76 17.69 -10.54
N PRO A 7 11.92 18.69 -9.66
CA PRO A 7 13.17 19.17 -9.04
C PRO A 7 13.76 18.19 -8.01
N ASP A 8 15.04 18.40 -7.67
CA ASP A 8 15.64 17.74 -6.51
C ASP A 8 14.92 18.21 -5.23
N PRO A 9 14.56 17.30 -4.32
CA PRO A 9 13.87 17.65 -3.09
C PRO A 9 14.79 18.47 -2.18
N THR A 10 14.19 19.39 -1.44
CA THR A 10 14.86 20.14 -0.38
C THR A 10 15.19 19.24 0.82
N GLU A 11 16.11 19.67 1.69
CA GLU A 11 16.48 18.91 2.90
C GLU A 11 15.26 18.66 3.82
N GLU A 12 14.34 19.62 3.90
CA GLU A 12 13.11 19.50 4.68
C GLU A 12 12.18 18.43 4.09
N GLU A 13 12.01 18.41 2.76
CA GLU A 13 11.22 17.40 2.08
C GLU A 13 11.84 16.01 2.21
N VAL A 14 13.17 15.90 2.12
CA VAL A 14 13.90 14.65 2.38
C VAL A 14 13.63 14.17 3.82
N ALA A 15 13.72 15.06 4.81
CA ALA A 15 13.44 14.72 6.20
C ALA A 15 11.99 14.23 6.39
N ALA A 16 11.01 14.90 5.77
CA ALA A 16 9.61 14.50 5.81
C ALA A 16 9.36 13.13 5.17
N ILE A 17 9.98 12.85 4.01
CA ILE A 17 9.87 11.56 3.32
C ILE A 17 10.47 10.44 4.19
N LEU A 18 11.66 10.66 4.77
CA LEU A 18 12.32 9.67 5.63
C LEU A 18 11.51 9.40 6.90
N ALA A 19 10.94 10.44 7.52
CA ALA A 19 10.06 10.30 8.67
C ALA A 19 8.81 9.48 8.31
N ALA A 20 8.19 9.76 7.15
CA ALA A 20 7.03 9.01 6.69
C ALA A 20 7.37 7.53 6.43
N ILE A 21 8.51 7.23 5.80
CA ILE A 21 8.97 5.85 5.59
C ILE A 21 9.18 5.16 6.94
N GLN A 22 9.82 5.83 7.90
CA GLN A 22 10.08 5.24 9.20
C GLN A 22 8.80 4.91 9.97
N VAL A 23 7.78 5.78 9.90
CA VAL A 23 6.48 5.58 10.54
C VAL A 23 5.65 4.51 9.82
N ALA A 24 5.67 4.51 8.48
CA ALA A 24 4.87 3.60 7.67
C ALA A 24 5.47 2.20 7.55
N THR A 25 6.77 2.04 7.81
CA THR A 25 7.45 0.74 7.75
C THR A 25 7.20 -0.03 9.04
N PRO A 26 6.49 -1.17 8.99
CA PRO A 26 6.34 -2.02 10.16
C PRO A 26 7.71 -2.52 10.60
N GLY A 27 8.03 -2.39 11.89
CA GLY A 27 9.30 -2.88 12.43
C GLY A 27 9.46 -4.41 12.24
N ALA A 28 10.70 -4.88 12.09
CA ALA A 28 11.04 -6.32 11.99
C ALA A 28 10.86 -7.10 13.32
N ALA A 29 10.03 -6.60 14.24
CA ALA A 29 9.75 -7.28 15.50
C ALA A 29 8.92 -8.52 15.20
N GLY A 30 9.43 -9.68 15.65
CA GLY A 30 8.82 -10.99 15.47
C GLY A 30 7.32 -11.01 15.74
N SER A 31 6.63 -11.84 14.96
CA SER A 31 5.22 -12.16 15.10
C SER A 31 4.87 -12.45 16.56
N SER A 32 4.21 -11.51 17.22
CA SER A 32 3.36 -11.76 18.40
C SER A 32 2.45 -10.57 18.63
N ALA A 33 1.60 -10.29 17.65
CA ALA A 33 0.30 -9.74 17.92
C ALA A 33 -0.65 -10.58 17.08
N GLU A 34 -1.60 -11.25 17.74
CA GLU A 34 -2.82 -11.75 17.10
C GLU A 34 -3.26 -10.69 16.09
N ALA A 35 -3.10 -10.97 14.80
CA ALA A 35 -3.21 -9.93 13.78
C ALA A 35 -4.62 -9.36 13.86
N ASP A 36 -4.75 -8.14 14.39
CA ASP A 36 -6.03 -7.48 14.58
C ASP A 36 -6.68 -7.35 13.21
N VAL A 37 -7.65 -8.24 12.94
CA VAL A 37 -8.16 -8.43 11.59
C VAL A 37 -8.86 -7.12 11.21
N PRO A 38 -8.38 -6.39 10.19
CA PRO A 38 -8.93 -5.07 9.90
C PRO A 38 -10.42 -5.20 9.62
N ARG A 39 -11.24 -4.52 10.43
CA ARG A 39 -12.70 -4.48 10.31
C ARG A 39 -13.15 -3.95 8.94
N TRP A 40 -12.27 -3.20 8.28
CA TRP A 40 -12.49 -2.61 6.96
C TRP A 40 -11.45 -3.17 6.01
N ARG A 41 -11.91 -3.79 4.91
CA ARG A 41 -11.03 -4.30 3.85
C ARG A 41 -10.98 -3.30 2.71
N TRP A 42 -9.77 -3.03 2.22
CA TRP A 42 -9.58 -2.29 0.98
C TRP A 42 -10.38 -2.98 -0.13
N SER A 43 -11.35 -2.26 -0.71
CA SER A 43 -12.26 -2.89 -1.66
C SER A 43 -11.56 -3.21 -2.99
N GLY A 44 -10.44 -2.55 -3.33
CA GLY A 44 -9.70 -2.78 -4.58
C GLY A 44 -10.57 -2.71 -5.84
N ARG A 45 -11.80 -2.19 -5.74
CA ARG A 45 -12.83 -2.34 -6.78
C ARG A 45 -12.68 -1.35 -7.93
N TRP A 46 -11.96 -0.25 -7.72
CA TRP A 46 -11.82 0.79 -8.74
C TRP A 46 -10.81 0.45 -9.86
N TRP A 47 -9.95 -0.54 -9.65
CA TRP A 47 -8.93 -1.02 -10.60
C TRP A 47 -9.01 -2.54 -10.88
N SER A 48 -9.89 -3.29 -10.18
CA SER A 48 -10.06 -4.73 -10.38
C SER A 48 -11.26 -5.03 -11.28
N LYS A 49 -11.09 -5.90 -12.29
CA LYS A 49 -12.20 -6.43 -13.10
C LYS A 49 -13.26 -7.04 -12.17
N PRO A 50 -14.56 -6.75 -12.37
CA PRO A 50 -15.58 -7.17 -11.45
C PRO A 50 -15.72 -8.71 -11.46
N ILE A 51 -15.73 -9.30 -10.27
CA ILE A 51 -15.87 -10.75 -10.01
C ILE A 51 -17.10 -11.42 -10.69
N PRO A 52 -18.24 -10.75 -11.00
CA PRO A 52 -19.36 -11.36 -11.72
C PRO A 52 -18.98 -11.96 -13.08
N ALA A 53 -17.90 -11.49 -13.72
CA ALA A 53 -17.42 -12.05 -14.99
C ALA A 53 -16.75 -13.43 -14.87
N ARG A 54 -16.48 -13.93 -13.65
CA ARG A 54 -15.84 -15.23 -13.40
C ARG A 54 -16.82 -16.35 -13.04
N ARG A 55 -18.11 -16.06 -12.88
CA ARG A 55 -19.12 -17.09 -12.67
C ARG A 55 -19.72 -17.47 -14.01
N VAL A 56 -19.42 -18.67 -14.49
CA VAL A 56 -20.23 -19.32 -15.53
C VAL A 56 -21.65 -19.43 -14.96
N ARG A 57 -22.57 -18.61 -15.45
CA ARG A 57 -24.00 -18.80 -15.20
C ARG A 57 -24.49 -19.83 -16.21
N PRO A 58 -24.90 -21.04 -15.79
CA PRO A 58 -25.87 -21.77 -16.57
C PRO A 58 -27.17 -20.96 -16.52
N TRP A 59 -27.77 -20.79 -17.70
CA TRP A 59 -29.06 -20.11 -17.92
C TRP A 59 -30.12 -20.51 -16.90
#